data_AF-S2E1K7-F1
#
_entry.id   AF-S2E1K7-F1
#
_cell.length_a   1.000
_cell.length_b   1.000
_cell.length_c   1.000
_cell.angle_alpha   90.00
_cell.angle_beta   90.00
_cell.angle_gamma   90.00
#
_symmetry.space_group_name_H-M   'P 1'
#
loop_
_entity.id
_entity.type
_entity.pdbx_description
1 polymer ?
#
loop_
_entity_poly.entity_id
_entity_poly.type
_entity_poly.pdbx_seq_one_letter_code
_entity_poly.pdbx_strand_id
1 'polypeptide(L)' 'MNEFAKNSLYARVDGVWIEGVFYLMELELIEPYLFLFTSASARNNYKAALKNIIESLKVK' A
#
# COMPACT_ATOMS: atom_id res chain seq x y z
N MET A 1 -5.71 -7.73 -3.08
CA MET A 1 -5.95 -7.21 -1.72
C MET A 1 -7.23 -7.71 -1.06
N ASN A 2 -8.33 -7.95 -1.80
CA ASN A 2 -9.55 -8.44 -1.15
C ASN A 2 -9.36 -9.84 -0.52
N GLU A 3 -8.43 -10.63 -1.05
CA GLU A 3 -8.03 -11.94 -0.51
C GLU A 3 -6.92 -11.83 0.56
N PHE A 4 -5.95 -10.93 0.37
CA PHE A 4 -4.82 -10.72 1.29
C PHE A 4 -4.67 -9.22 1.65
N ALA A 5 -4.55 -8.89 2.94
CA ALA A 5 -4.42 -7.51 3.45
C ALA A 5 -5.66 -6.62 3.22
N LYS A 6 -6.86 -7.20 3.29
CA LYS A 6 -8.12 -6.45 3.26
C LYS A 6 -8.15 -5.46 4.43
N ASN A 7 -8.40 -4.18 4.13
CA ASN A 7 -8.39 -3.04 5.06
C ASN A 7 -7.01 -2.54 5.53
N SER A 8 -5.91 -3.02 4.95
CA SER A 8 -4.61 -2.41 5.21
C SER A 8 -4.55 -0.99 4.63
N LEU A 9 -3.91 -0.08 5.36
CA LEU A 9 -3.66 1.30 4.88
C LEU A 9 -2.75 1.32 3.65
N TYR A 10 -1.82 0.37 3.58
CA TYR A 10 -0.83 0.24 2.54
C TYR A 10 -0.44 -1.24 2.36
N ALA A 11 0.20 -1.52 1.23
CA ALA A 11 1.07 -2.68 1.04
C ALA A 11 2.14 -2.29 0.04
N ARG A 12 3.36 -2.81 0.18
CA ARG A 12 4.38 -2.74 -0.87
C ARG A 12 4.50 -4.11 -1.53
N VAL A 13 4.50 -4.12 -2.85
CA VAL A 13 4.66 -5.32 -3.68
C VAL A 13 5.95 -5.13 -4.45
N ASP A 14 6.96 -5.91 -4.11
CA ASP A 14 8.21 -5.95 -4.85
C ASP A 14 8.17 -7.16 -5.79
N GLY A 15 8.72 -7.00 -7.00
CA GLY A 15 8.68 -8.05 -8.00
C GLY A 15 9.75 -7.92 -9.06
N VAL A 16 9.92 -8.99 -9.82
CA VAL A 16 10.95 -9.15 -10.84
C VAL A 16 10.31 -9.52 -12.17
N TRP A 17 10.91 -9.06 -13.27
CA TRP A 17 10.48 -9.42 -14.62
C TRP A 17 11.27 -10.63 -15.10
N ILE A 18 10.57 -11.72 -15.45
CA ILE A 18 11.17 -12.92 -16.04
C ILE A 18 10.37 -13.26 -17.29
N GLU A 19 11.04 -13.28 -18.45
CA GLU A 19 10.41 -13.59 -19.75
C GLU A 19 9.15 -12.74 -20.05
N GLY A 20 9.17 -11.46 -19.66
CA GLY A 20 8.06 -10.53 -19.87
C GLY A 20 6.89 -10.69 -18.89
N VAL A 21 7.00 -11.58 -17.90
CA VAL A 21 6.01 -11.76 -16.84
C VAL A 21 6.54 -11.14 -15.54
N PHE A 22 5.68 -10.36 -14.87
CA PHE A 22 6.00 -9.80 -13.55
C PHE A 22 5.69 -10.82 -12.45
N TYR A 23 6.73 -11.27 -11.76
CA TYR A 23 6.64 -12.22 -10.66
C TYR A 23 6.74 -11.48 -9.31
N LEU A 24 5.90 -11.90 -8.37
CA LEU A 24 5.97 -11.43 -6.98
C LEU A 24 7.29 -11.91 -6.34
N MET A 25 8.05 -10.99 -5.77
CA MET A 25 9.26 -11.28 -4.99
C MET A 25 8.97 -11.15 -3.49
N GLU A 26 8.34 -10.05 -3.09
CA GLU A 26 8.04 -9.77 -1.69
C GLU A 26 6.73 -9.00 -1.52
N LEU A 27 6.04 -9.24 -0.40
CA LEU A 27 4.87 -8.49 0.04
C LEU A 27 5.11 -7.95 1.45
N GLU A 28 5.31 -6.64 1.57
CA GLU A 28 5.47 -5.98 2.86
C GLU A 28 4.14 -5.33 3.30
N LEU A 29 3.65 -5.75 4.47
CA LEU A 29 2.40 -5.26 5.07
C LEU A 29 2.62 -4.46 6.35
N ILE A 30 3.83 -4.51 6.91
CA ILE A 30 4.20 -3.85 8.16
C ILE A 30 5.46 -3.03 7.89
N GLU A 31 5.39 -1.75 8.22
CA GLU A 31 6.52 -0.80 8.16
C GLU A 31 7.37 -0.80 6.87
N PRO A 32 6.76 -0.86 5.67
CA PRO A 32 7.50 -0.79 4.43
C PRO A 32 8.06 0.61 4.20
N TYR A 33 9.19 0.66 3.50
CA TYR A 33 9.62 1.92 2.90
C TYR A 33 8.76 2.20 1.64
N LEU A 34 7.78 3.12 1.77
CA LEU A 34 6.76 3.39 0.75
C LEU A 34 7.18 4.35 -0.38
N PHE A 35 8.42 4.86 -0.35
CA PHE A 35 8.93 5.78 -1.37
C PHE A 35 8.01 6.99 -1.67
N LEU A 36 7.33 7.55 -0.68
CA LEU A 36 6.30 8.60 -0.88
C LEU A 36 6.79 9.89 -1.58
N PHE A 37 8.10 10.04 -1.76
CA PHE A 37 8.73 11.16 -2.47
C PHE A 37 8.81 10.96 -3.99
N THR A 38 8.61 9.75 -4.51
CA THR A 38 8.75 9.43 -5.94
C THR A 38 7.59 9.92 -6.80
N SER A 39 6.47 10.26 -6.16
CA SER A 39 5.30 10.85 -6.82
C SER A 39 4.77 12.03 -6.01
N ALA A 40 4.45 13.11 -6.72
CA ALA A 40 3.88 14.31 -6.12
C ALA A 40 2.55 14.03 -5.36
N SER A 41 1.77 13.04 -5.79
CA SER A 41 0.49 12.68 -5.19
C SER A 41 0.60 11.67 -4.04
N ALA A 42 1.70 10.92 -3.93
CA ALA A 42 1.80 9.79 -3.00
C ALA A 42 1.57 10.18 -1.54
N ARG A 43 2.16 11.29 -1.08
CA ARG A 43 1.95 11.80 0.29
C ARG A 43 0.48 12.18 0.56
N ASN A 44 -0.20 12.77 -0.43
CA ASN A 44 -1.60 13.17 -0.27
C ASN A 44 -2.52 11.94 -0.25
N ASN A 45 -2.26 10.96 -1.10
CA ASN A 45 -3.00 9.69 -1.11
C ASN A 45 -2.87 8.95 0.22
N TYR A 46 -1.64 8.85 0.75
CA TYR A 46 -1.40 8.23 2.06
C TYR A 46 -2.19 8.92 3.18
N LYS A 47 -2.14 10.26 3.23
CA LYS A 47 -2.88 11.05 4.22
C LYS A 47 -4.39 10.86 4.10
N ALA A 48 -4.93 10.85 2.88
CA ALA A 48 -6.35 10.65 2.64
C ALA A 48 -6.80 9.26 3.08
N ALA A 49 -6.06 8.21 2.71
CA ALA A 49 -6.36 6.85 3.13
C ALA A 49 -6.32 6.70 4.66
N LEU A 50 -5.30 7.28 5.32
CA LEU A 50 -5.19 7.26 6.78
C LEU A 50 -6.36 7.98 7.45
N LYS A 51 -6.75 9.15 6.94
CA LYS A 51 -7.90 9.90 7.43
C LYS A 51 -9.18 9.07 7.33
N ASN A 52 -9.41 8.42 6.20
CA ASN A 52 -10.59 7.56 5.99
C ASN A 52 -10.63 6.39 7.00
N ILE A 53 -9.48 5.76 7.28
CA ILE A 53 -9.40 4.70 8.30
C ILE A 53 -9.77 5.25 9.67
N ILE A 54 -9.17 6.39 10.07
CA ILE A 54 -9.46 7.02 11.37
C ILE A 54 -10.93 7.39 11.49
N GLU A 55 -11.53 7.98 10.45
CA GLU A 55 -12.95 8.32 10.44
C GLU A 55 -13.84 7.07 10.54
N SER A 56 -13.51 6.00 9.82
CA SER A 56 -14.24 4.72 9.92
C SER A 56 -14.18 4.10 11.32
N LEU A 57 -13.10 4.35 12.08
CA LEU A 57 -12.95 3.88 13.46
C LEU A 57 -13.73 4.74 14.47
N LYS A 58 -13.95 6.03 14.18
CA LYS A 58 -14.72 6.93 15.05
C LYS A 58 -16.23 6.73 15.00
N VAL A 59 -16.72 6.05 13.97
CA VAL A 59 -18.15 5.77 13.74
C VAL A 59 -18.56 4.39 14.30
N LYS A 60 -17.65 3.71 15.02
CA LYS A 60 -17.94 2.55 15.87
C LYS A 60 -17.98 2.95 17.33
#